data_AF-A0A1M6HCY8-F1
#
_entry.id   AF-A0A1M6HCY8-F1
#
_cell.length_a   1.000
_cell.length_b   1.000
_cell.length_c   1.000
_cell.angle_alpha   90.00
_cell.angle_beta   90.00
_cell.angle_gamma   90.00
#
_symmetry.space_group_name_H-M   'P 1'
#
loop_
_entity.id
_entity.type
_entity.pdbx_description
1 polymer ?
#
loop_
_entity_poly.entity_id
_entity_poly.type
_entity_poly.pdbx_seq_one_letter_code
_entity_poly.pdbx_strand_id
1 'polypeptide(L)'
;MNFKEVLNLHLKAIENKDLETFITTISKEDVTLIMPNGTLINGREEFIEFHKDWFSDKDWTLNYEILKIEEGEEASFALLKVNYKDIDFNGNEYSLNYYLTLLFKKIDGEWGLIYDQNTLFNNK
;
A
#
# COMPACT_ATOMS: atom_id res chain seq x y z
N MET A 1 5.90 12.70 -12.95
CA MET A 1 6.73 11.66 -12.31
C MET A 1 6.64 10.39 -13.13
N ASN A 2 7.72 9.64 -13.26
CA ASN A 2 7.68 8.27 -13.78
C ASN A 2 7.16 7.30 -12.71
N PHE A 3 6.91 6.04 -13.08
CA PHE A 3 6.38 5.04 -12.15
C PHE A 3 7.25 4.85 -10.90
N LYS A 4 8.58 4.71 -11.05
CA LYS A 4 9.49 4.50 -9.90
C LYS A 4 9.50 5.68 -8.94
N GLU A 5 9.40 6.90 -9.46
CA GLU A 5 9.25 8.11 -8.64
C GLU A 5 7.96 8.09 -7.83
N VAL A 6 6.83 7.72 -8.44
CA VAL A 6 5.53 7.60 -7.73
C VAL A 6 5.53 6.46 -6.72
N LEU A 7 6.07 5.30 -7.06
CA LEU A 7 6.23 4.17 -6.13
C LEU A 7 7.07 4.58 -4.91
N ASN A 8 8.21 5.22 -5.13
CA ASN A 8 9.05 5.69 -4.03
C ASN A 8 8.36 6.77 -3.19
N LEU A 9 7.60 7.68 -3.80
CA LEU A 9 6.80 8.67 -3.08
C LEU A 9 5.74 7.98 -2.20
N HIS A 10 5.05 6.98 -2.75
CA HIS A 10 4.03 6.19 -2.07
C HIS A 10 4.59 5.47 -0.83
N LEU A 11 5.70 4.75 -1.00
CA LEU A 11 6.33 4.00 0.08
C LEU A 11 6.92 4.91 1.16
N LYS A 12 7.48 6.07 0.78
CA LYS A 12 7.94 7.07 1.75
C LYS A 12 6.80 7.72 2.50
N ALA A 13 5.66 7.94 1.85
CA ALA A 13 4.47 8.48 2.51
C ALA A 13 4.00 7.52 3.61
N ILE A 14 3.96 6.21 3.32
CA ILE A 14 3.68 5.17 4.31
C ILE A 14 4.70 5.21 5.46
N GLU A 15 6.01 5.16 5.15
CA GLU A 15 7.07 5.14 6.17
C GLU A 15 6.99 6.34 7.12
N ASN A 16 6.67 7.52 6.58
CA ASN A 16 6.57 8.76 7.34
C ASN A 16 5.18 9.04 7.92
N LYS A 17 4.21 8.12 7.73
CA LYS A 17 2.80 8.33 8.09
C LYS A 17 2.24 9.66 7.54
N ASP A 18 2.62 10.01 6.31
CA ASP A 18 2.19 11.21 5.60
C ASP A 18 0.99 10.91 4.67
N LEU A 19 -0.21 11.05 5.22
CA LEU A 19 -1.46 10.77 4.52
C LEU A 19 -1.65 11.68 3.29
N GLU A 20 -1.32 12.97 3.40
CA GLU A 20 -1.52 13.94 2.31
C GLU A 20 -0.68 13.55 1.10
N THR A 21 0.61 13.24 1.31
CA THR A 21 1.48 12.74 0.23
C THR A 21 0.99 11.40 -0.30
N PHE A 22 0.57 10.47 0.57
CA PHE A 22 0.03 9.18 0.16
C PHE A 22 -1.14 9.33 -0.82
N ILE A 23 -2.10 10.20 -0.51
CA ILE A 23 -3.28 10.46 -1.36
C ILE A 23 -2.90 10.94 -2.77
N THR A 24 -1.79 11.69 -2.92
CA THR A 24 -1.33 12.16 -4.24
C THR A 24 -0.84 11.03 -5.17
N THR A 25 -0.55 9.87 -4.60
CA THR A 25 -0.04 8.70 -5.35
C THR A 25 -1.14 7.71 -5.75
N ILE A 26 -2.37 7.96 -5.31
CA ILE A 26 -3.56 7.15 -5.60
C ILE A 26 -4.16 7.62 -6.92
N SER A 27 -4.63 6.70 -7.75
CA SER A 27 -5.39 7.04 -8.95
C SER A 27 -6.58 7.96 -8.64
N LYS A 28 -6.97 8.78 -9.62
CA LYS A 28 -8.23 9.54 -9.59
C LYS A 28 -9.44 8.65 -9.89
N GLU A 29 -9.23 7.52 -10.55
CA GLU A 29 -10.22 6.46 -10.75
C GLU A 29 -10.33 5.57 -9.50
N ASP A 30 -11.18 4.55 -9.56
CA ASP A 30 -11.34 3.58 -8.48
C ASP A 30 -10.06 2.78 -8.22
N VAL A 31 -9.90 2.40 -6.95
CA VAL A 31 -8.80 1.57 -6.44
C VAL A 31 -9.39 0.36 -5.76
N THR A 32 -8.81 -0.80 -6.04
CA THR A 32 -9.15 -2.04 -5.36
C THR A 32 -8.09 -2.36 -4.32
N LEU A 33 -8.53 -2.61 -3.09
CA LEU A 33 -7.71 -3.13 -2.00
C LEU A 33 -8.22 -4.49 -1.56
N ILE A 34 -7.32 -5.46 -1.45
CA ILE A 34 -7.57 -6.77 -0.82
C ILE A 34 -6.67 -6.91 0.40
N MET A 35 -7.29 -6.92 1.57
CA MET A 35 -6.63 -7.11 2.86
C MET A 35 -6.18 -8.56 3.05
N PRO A 36 -5.23 -8.83 3.98
CA PRO A 36 -4.71 -10.17 4.19
C PRO A 36 -5.77 -11.20 4.64
N ASN A 37 -6.89 -10.73 5.22
CA ASN A 37 -8.04 -11.54 5.63
C ASN A 37 -9.10 -11.73 4.52
N GLY A 38 -8.87 -11.18 3.32
CA GLY A 38 -9.81 -11.24 2.20
C GLY A 38 -10.87 -10.14 2.18
N THR A 39 -10.84 -9.17 3.10
CA THR A 39 -11.69 -7.98 2.98
C THR A 39 -11.36 -7.23 1.69
N LEU A 40 -12.39 -7.00 0.88
CA LEU A 40 -12.32 -6.27 -0.38
C LEU A 40 -12.87 -4.86 -0.18
N ILE A 41 -12.06 -3.86 -0.48
CA ILE A 41 -12.48 -2.46 -0.61
C ILE A 41 -12.35 -2.09 -2.08
N ASN A 42 -13.40 -1.51 -2.65
CA ASN A 42 -13.39 -1.14 -4.06
C ASN A 42 -14.02 0.23 -4.26
N GLY A 43 -13.15 1.22 -4.46
CA GLY A 43 -13.54 2.62 -4.58
C GLY A 43 -12.48 3.53 -3.96
N ARG A 44 -12.20 4.65 -4.62
CA ARG A 44 -11.15 5.57 -4.18
C ARG A 44 -11.43 6.19 -2.81
N GLU A 45 -12.66 6.62 -2.57
CA GLU A 45 -13.04 7.30 -1.32
C GLU A 45 -12.97 6.34 -0.13
N GLU A 46 -13.51 5.13 -0.28
CA GLU A 46 -13.45 4.09 0.76
C GLU A 46 -12.00 3.67 1.04
N PHE A 47 -11.17 3.53 -0.01
CA PHE A 47 -9.74 3.25 0.14
C PHE A 47 -9.03 4.35 0.96
N ILE A 48 -9.29 5.63 0.65
CA ILE A 48 -8.69 6.75 1.38
C ILE A 48 -9.17 6.78 2.83
N GLU A 49 -10.47 6.61 3.07
CA GLU A 49 -11.04 6.62 4.42
C GLU A 49 -10.45 5.49 5.27
N PHE A 50 -10.34 4.28 4.72
CA PHE A 50 -9.70 3.16 5.39
C PHE A 50 -8.25 3.47 5.82
N HIS A 51 -7.49 4.17 4.98
CA HIS A 51 -6.12 4.54 5.30
C HIS A 51 -6.01 5.72 6.28
N LYS A 52 -7.04 6.58 6.45
CA LYS A 52 -6.97 7.69 7.41
C LYS A 52 -6.76 7.22 8.84
N ASP A 53 -7.54 6.22 9.25
CA ASP A 53 -7.44 5.65 10.59
C ASP A 53 -6.07 5.00 10.79
N TRP A 54 -5.61 4.23 9.79
CA TRP A 54 -4.31 3.60 9.81
C TRP A 54 -3.17 4.63 9.89
N PHE A 55 -3.15 5.67 9.05
CA PHE A 55 -2.12 6.71 9.10
C PHE A 55 -2.13 7.54 10.40
N SER A 56 -3.29 7.63 11.07
CA SER A 56 -3.42 8.35 12.35
C SER A 56 -2.89 7.56 13.54
N ASP A 57 -2.82 6.24 13.41
CA ASP A 57 -2.25 5.34 14.40
C ASP A 57 -0.72 5.47 14.43
N LYS A 58 -0.16 5.53 15.64
CA LYS A 58 1.28 5.71 15.88
C LYS A 58 1.99 4.42 16.23
N ASP A 59 1.25 3.38 16.61
CA ASP A 59 1.80 2.18 17.22
C ASP A 59 2.35 1.21 16.18
N TRP A 60 1.82 1.25 14.96
CA TRP A 60 2.29 0.37 13.90
C TRP A 60 3.65 0.77 13.31
N THR A 61 4.37 -0.26 12.89
CA THR A 61 5.57 -0.18 12.07
C THR A 61 5.45 -1.12 10.87
N LEU A 62 5.88 -0.63 9.71
CA LEU A 62 5.87 -1.38 8.46
C LEU A 62 7.28 -1.35 7.86
N ASN A 63 7.98 -2.48 7.94
CA ASN A 63 9.26 -2.66 7.26
C ASN A 63 9.03 -3.46 5.98
N TYR A 64 9.71 -3.11 4.90
CA TYR A 64 9.53 -3.79 3.63
C TYR A 64 10.85 -4.03 2.88
N GLU A 65 10.83 -5.05 2.03
CA GLU A 65 11.83 -5.34 1.02
C GLU A 65 11.14 -5.37 -0.36
N ILE A 66 11.66 -4.63 -1.34
CA ILE A 66 11.16 -4.71 -2.71
C ILE A 66 11.73 -5.98 -3.34
N LEU A 67 10.86 -6.96 -3.63
CA LEU A 67 11.25 -8.22 -4.25
C LEU A 67 11.28 -8.16 -5.78
N LYS A 68 10.35 -7.41 -6.37
CA LYS A 68 10.22 -7.29 -7.82
C LYS A 68 9.65 -5.94 -8.21
N ILE A 69 10.16 -5.39 -9.30
CA ILE A 69 9.57 -4.29 -10.05
C ILE A 69 9.45 -4.75 -11.50
N GLU A 70 8.28 -4.57 -12.10
CA GLU A 70 8.06 -4.71 -13.54
C GLU A 70 7.51 -3.39 -14.08
N GLU A 71 8.21 -2.79 -15.04
CA GLU A 71 7.81 -1.54 -15.69
C GLU A 71 7.15 -1.85 -17.03
N GLY A 72 5.99 -1.25 -17.26
CA GLY A 72 5.32 -1.22 -18.55
C GLY A 72 4.95 0.21 -18.95
N GLU A 73 4.57 0.41 -20.20
CA GLU A 73 4.25 1.74 -20.72
C GLU A 73 2.98 2.34 -20.08
N GLU A 74 1.99 1.50 -19.82
CA GLU A 74 0.67 1.89 -19.28
C GLU A 74 0.40 1.34 -17.88
N ALA A 75 1.01 0.22 -17.52
CA ALA A 75 0.85 -0.42 -16.22
C ALA A 75 2.20 -0.94 -15.73
N SER A 76 2.47 -0.72 -14.44
CA SER A 76 3.71 -1.14 -13.78
C SER A 76 3.37 -1.64 -12.38
N PHE A 77 4.08 -2.64 -11.88
CA PHE A 77 3.83 -3.16 -10.54
C PHE A 77 5.09 -3.34 -9.72
N ALA A 78 4.90 -3.31 -8.40
CA ALA A 78 5.90 -3.70 -7.42
C ALA A 78 5.36 -4.83 -6.54
N LEU A 79 6.22 -5.80 -6.24
CA LEU A 79 5.98 -6.83 -5.24
C LEU A 79 6.92 -6.58 -4.07
N LEU A 80 6.35 -6.44 -2.88
CA LEU A 80 7.07 -6.21 -1.65
C LEU A 80 6.87 -7.39 -0.69
N LYS A 81 7.89 -7.66 0.11
CA LYS A 81 7.79 -8.49 1.31
C LYS A 81 7.70 -7.56 2.50
N VAL A 82 6.64 -7.68 3.28
CA VAL A 82 6.36 -6.77 4.40
C VAL A 82 6.43 -7.53 5.73
N ASN A 83 7.07 -6.90 6.71
CA ASN A 83 6.96 -7.24 8.12
C ASN A 83 6.25 -6.08 8.83
N TYR A 84 5.01 -6.33 9.23
CA TYR A 84 4.16 -5.39 9.94
C TYR A 84 4.13 -5.76 11.42
N LYS A 85 4.18 -4.75 12.29
CA LYS A 85 3.99 -4.91 13.73
C LYS A 85 3.10 -3.80 14.24
N ASP A 86 2.28 -4.10 15.24
CA ASP A 86 1.32 -3.17 15.80
C ASP A 86 0.84 -3.66 17.17
N ILE A 87 0.07 -2.83 17.87
CA ILE A 87 -0.49 -3.10 19.18
C ILE A 87 -2.01 -3.26 19.05
N ASP A 88 -2.55 -4.38 19.52
CA ASP A 88 -3.99 -4.60 19.50
C ASP A 88 -4.73 -3.76 20.56
N PHE A 89 -6.06 -3.76 20.52
CA PHE A 89 -6.90 -3.01 21.46
C PHE A 89 -6.75 -3.44 22.94
N ASN A 90 -6.14 -4.59 23.21
CA ASN A 90 -5.83 -5.05 24.57
C ASN A 90 -4.41 -4.69 25.02
N GLY A 91 -3.64 -3.99 24.17
CA GLY A 91 -2.26 -3.64 24.43
C GLY A 91 -1.25 -4.76 24.10
N ASN A 92 -1.66 -5.80 23.39
CA ASN A 92 -0.74 -6.87 23.00
C ASN A 92 -0.08 -6.56 21.66
N GLU A 93 1.24 -6.71 21.60
CA GLU A 93 1.96 -6.65 20.33
C GLU A 93 1.60 -7.85 19.45
N TYR A 94 1.38 -7.58 18.16
CA TYR A 94 1.28 -8.63 17.14
C TYR A 94 2.17 -8.29 15.93
N SER A 95 2.45 -9.33 15.12
CA SER A 95 3.20 -9.15 13.88
C SER A 95 2.59 -9.97 12.76
N LEU A 96 2.63 -9.40 11.56
CA LEU A 96 2.18 -10.04 10.32
C LEU A 96 3.31 -10.02 9.31
N ASN A 97 3.42 -11.11 8.55
CA ASN A 97 4.28 -11.16 7.37
C ASN A 97 3.39 -11.41 6.15
N TYR A 98 3.51 -10.55 5.14
CA TYR A 98 2.73 -10.66 3.92
C TYR A 98 3.49 -10.17 2.70
N TYR A 99 3.09 -10.69 1.55
CA TYR A 99 3.42 -10.10 0.27
C TYR A 99 2.43 -8.99 -0.04
N LEU A 100 2.94 -7.84 -0.46
CA LEU A 100 2.16 -6.69 -0.91
C LEU A 100 2.39 -6.48 -2.39
N THR A 101 1.33 -6.56 -3.20
CA THR A 101 1.35 -6.20 -4.61
C THR A 101 0.76 -4.82 -4.77
N LEU A 102 1.52 -3.91 -5.37
CA LEU A 102 1.05 -2.58 -5.76
C LEU A 102 1.06 -2.47 -7.29
N LEU A 103 -0.11 -2.23 -7.89
CA LEU A 103 -0.25 -1.97 -9.32
C LEU A 103 -0.54 -0.48 -9.54
N PHE A 104 0.28 0.13 -10.39
CA PHE A 104 0.10 1.49 -10.84
C PHE A 104 -0.29 1.50 -12.31
N LYS A 105 -1.18 2.41 -12.68
CA LYS A 105 -1.57 2.65 -14.06
C LYS A 105 -1.30 4.09 -14.43
N LYS A 106 -0.88 4.32 -15.67
CA LYS A 106 -0.73 5.64 -16.26
C LYS A 106 -2.04 6.06 -16.91
N ILE A 107 -2.68 7.09 -16.36
CA ILE A 107 -3.95 7.65 -16.85
C ILE A 107 -3.69 9.13 -17.16
N ASP A 108 -4.00 9.56 -18.39
CA ASP A 108 -3.75 10.93 -18.86
C ASP A 108 -2.32 11.46 -18.61
N GLY A 109 -1.34 10.55 -18.65
CA GLY A 109 0.07 10.87 -18.42
C GLY A 109 0.52 10.83 -16.95
N GLU A 110 -0.40 10.66 -16.00
CA GLU A 110 -0.15 10.60 -14.56
C GLU A 110 -0.18 9.14 -14.07
N TRP A 111 0.80 8.74 -13.26
CA TRP A 111 0.82 7.42 -12.62
C TRP A 111 0.05 7.48 -11.31
N GLY A 112 -0.83 6.51 -11.07
CA GLY A 112 -1.54 6.36 -9.80
C GLY A 112 -1.78 4.89 -9.45
N LEU A 113 -1.84 4.61 -8.14
CA LEU A 113 -2.17 3.28 -7.62
C LEU A 113 -3.61 2.93 -8.00
N ILE A 114 -3.81 1.75 -8.59
CA ILE A 114 -5.15 1.22 -8.93
C ILE A 114 -5.45 -0.11 -8.22
N TYR A 115 -4.44 -0.78 -7.67
CA TYR A 115 -4.61 -2.07 -7.01
C TYR A 115 -3.59 -2.27 -5.89
N ASP A 116 -4.08 -2.67 -4.72
CA ASP A 116 -3.32 -3.09 -3.55
C ASP A 116 -3.83 -4.47 -3.12
N GLN A 117 -2.93 -5.45 -3.01
CA GLN A 117 -3.30 -6.74 -2.45
C GLN A 117 -2.24 -7.30 -1.53
N ASN A 118 -2.72 -7.83 -0.41
CA ASN A 118 -1.92 -8.41 0.63
C ASN A 118 -2.16 -9.92 0.69
N THR A 119 -1.09 -10.71 0.86
CA THR A 119 -1.17 -12.17 1.00
C THR A 119 -0.29 -12.62 2.17
N LEU A 120 -0.91 -13.12 3.24
CA LEU A 120 -0.20 -13.62 4.41
C LEU A 120 0.72 -14.79 4.05
N PHE A 121 1.86 -14.86 4.72
CA PHE A 121 2.68 -16.06 4.75
C PHE A 121 3.24 -16.27 6.16
N ASN A 122 3.50 -17.52 6.50
CA ASN A 122 4.26 -17.87 7.69
C ASN A 122 5.72 -18.09 7.29
N ASN A 123 6.66 -17.64 8.12
CA ASN A 123 8.05 -18.07 7.99
C ASN A 123 8.06 -19.59 8.19
N LYS A 124 8.41 -20.34 7.14
CA LYS A 124 8.60 -21.79 7.20
C LYS A 124 9.84 -22.13 8.00
#